data_AF-A0A2Z3GX29-F1
#
_entry.id   AF-A0A2Z3GX29-F1
#
_cell.length_a   1.000
_cell.length_b   1.000
_cell.length_c   1.000
_cell.angle_alpha   90.00
_cell.angle_beta   90.00
_cell.angle_gamma   90.00
#
_symmetry.space_group_name_H-M   'P 1'
#
loop_
_entity.id
_entity.type
_entity.pdbx_description
1 polymer ?
#
loop_
_entity_poly.entity_id
_entity_poly.type
_entity_poly.pdbx_seq_one_letter_code
_entity_poly.pdbx_strand_id
1 'polypeptide(L)' 'MIRQAEAPRGTDEFAVLIVDDSILEKAHTDANELICPHWDHRQQRFVKGLNFVSLRYQAGDLALPVAAELVVEKH' A
#
# COMPACT_ATOMS: atom_id res chain seq x y z
N MET A 1 7.29 21.51 3.11
CA MET A 1 6.93 21.09 1.74
C MET A 1 5.66 20.25 1.72
N ILE A 2 5.55 19.16 2.50
CA ILE A 2 4.31 18.34 2.59
C ILE A 2 3.10 19.16 3.09
N ARG A 3 3.29 20.01 4.12
CA ARG A 3 2.22 20.86 4.68
C ARG A 3 1.59 21.88 3.71
N GLN A 4 2.30 22.29 2.65
CA GLN A 4 1.70 23.17 1.62
C GLN A 4 0.80 22.39 0.67
N ALA A 5 1.02 21.08 0.52
CA ALA A 5 0.14 20.22 -0.25
C ALA A 5 -1.17 19.90 0.50
N GLU A 6 -1.14 19.95 1.84
CA GLU A 6 -2.28 19.76 2.74
C GLU A 6 -3.18 21.00 2.87
N ALA A 7 -2.76 22.16 2.33
CA ALA A 7 -3.65 23.30 2.22
C ALA A 7 -4.85 22.90 1.36
N PRO A 8 -6.10 23.16 1.80
CA PRO A 8 -7.29 22.79 1.04
C PRO A 8 -7.23 23.44 -0.35
N ARG A 9 -7.01 22.62 -1.36
CA ARG A 9 -7.00 22.97 -2.77
C ARG A 9 -8.06 22.12 -3.46
N GLY A 10 -8.64 22.63 -4.54
CA GLY A 10 -9.57 21.83 -5.33
C GLY A 10 -8.88 20.56 -5.83
N THR A 11 -9.58 19.43 -5.83
CA THR A 11 -9.04 18.15 -6.34
C THR A 11 -8.65 18.20 -7.82
N ASP A 12 -9.15 19.20 -8.54
CA ASP A 12 -8.82 19.49 -9.94
C ASP A 12 -7.56 20.35 -10.09
N GLU A 13 -7.05 20.93 -9.00
CA GLU A 13 -5.90 21.85 -9.01
C GLU A 13 -4.56 21.12 -8.87
N PHE A 14 -4.57 19.84 -8.51
CA PHE A 14 -3.35 19.05 -8.33
C PHE A 14 -3.59 17.55 -8.53
N ALA A 15 -2.51 16.84 -8.80
CA ALA A 15 -2.48 15.39 -8.80
C ALA A 15 -1.52 14.86 -7.74
N VAL A 16 -1.76 13.64 -7.27
CA VAL A 16 -0.91 12.98 -6.28
C VAL A 16 -0.52 11.58 -6.73
N LEU A 17 0.67 11.17 -6.30
CA LEU A 17 1.08 9.78 -6.26
C LEU A 17 0.89 9.29 -4.83
N ILE A 18 0.07 8.26 -4.67
CA ILE A 18 -0.21 7.61 -3.39
C ILE A 18 0.59 6.32 -3.35
N VAL A 19 1.43 6.20 -2.34
CA VAL A 19 2.18 4.99 -2.01
C VAL A 19 1.55 4.40 -0.76
N ASP A 20 1.21 3.11 -0.81
CA ASP A 20 0.58 2.39 0.31
C ASP A 20 1.17 0.99 0.41
N ASP A 21 1.52 0.56 1.62
CA ASP A 21 1.85 -0.82 1.94
C ASP A 21 0.60 -1.54 2.46
N SER A 22 0.31 -2.70 1.89
CA SER A 22 -0.87 -3.47 2.23
C SER A 22 -0.51 -4.94 2.44
N ILE A 23 -1.18 -5.59 3.40
CA ILE A 23 -1.04 -7.02 3.65
C ILE A 23 -2.28 -7.74 3.14
N LEU A 24 -2.09 -8.67 2.19
CA LEU A 24 -3.11 -9.61 1.78
C LEU A 24 -3.01 -10.87 2.64
N GLU A 25 -3.93 -11.06 3.58
CA GLU A 25 -3.94 -12.23 4.47
C GLU A 25 -4.13 -13.54 3.66
N LYS A 26 -3.32 -14.54 3.97
CA LYS A 26 -3.26 -15.86 3.32
C LYS A 26 -3.20 -16.97 4.38
N ALA A 27 -4.22 -17.05 5.22
CA ALA A 27 -4.26 -17.96 6.37
C ALA A 27 -3.97 -19.43 6.02
N HIS A 28 -4.44 -19.90 4.86
CA HIS A 28 -4.37 -21.31 4.44
C HIS A 28 -3.26 -21.62 3.43
N THR A 29 -2.40 -20.66 3.08
CA THR A 29 -1.30 -20.89 2.14
C THR A 29 0.00 -21.18 2.90
N ASP A 30 0.82 -22.10 2.37
CA ASP A 30 2.11 -22.43 2.97
C ASP A 30 3.04 -21.23 2.99
N ALA A 31 3.87 -21.17 4.04
CA ALA A 31 4.80 -20.07 4.22
C ALA A 31 6.01 -20.20 3.27
N ASN A 32 6.47 -19.06 2.76
CA ASN A 32 7.68 -18.93 1.94
C ASN A 32 8.18 -17.48 2.02
N GLU A 33 9.19 -17.11 1.22
CA GLU A 33 9.77 -15.75 1.22
C GLU A 33 8.77 -14.63 0.85
N LEU A 34 7.63 -14.97 0.22
CA LEU A 34 6.55 -14.04 -0.12
C LEU A 34 5.36 -14.12 0.84
N ILE A 35 5.20 -15.24 1.56
CA ILE A 35 4.06 -15.52 2.43
C ILE A 35 4.59 -15.82 3.83
N CYS A 36 4.58 -14.83 4.70
CA CYS A 36 5.10 -14.96 6.05
C CYS A 36 4.29 -14.08 7.03
N PRO A 37 4.55 -14.17 8.35
CA PRO A 37 3.89 -13.33 9.34
C PRO A 37 4.33 -11.86 9.21
N HIS A 38 3.37 -10.95 9.05
CA HIS A 38 3.59 -9.50 9.08
C HIS A 38 2.73 -8.85 10.18
N TRP A 39 3.20 -7.75 10.78
CA TRP A 39 2.41 -6.99 11.76
C TRP A 39 1.37 -6.13 11.04
N ASP A 40 0.08 -6.37 11.30
CA ASP A 40 -1.02 -5.56 10.77
C ASP A 40 -1.45 -4.51 11.80
N HIS A 41 -1.20 -3.24 11.48
CA HIS A 41 -1.58 -2.10 12.32
C HIS A 41 -3.11 -1.89 12.43
N ARG A 42 -3.90 -2.31 11.45
CA ARG A 42 -5.36 -2.23 11.53
C ARG A 42 -5.94 -3.26 12.48
N GLN A 43 -5.34 -4.45 12.51
CA GLN A 43 -5.81 -5.57 13.34
C GLN A 43 -5.04 -5.70 14.67
N GLN A 44 -3.95 -4.96 14.86
CA GLN A 44 -3.11 -5.00 16.05
C GLN A 44 -2.60 -6.42 16.37
N ARG A 45 -2.26 -7.20 15.34
CA ARG A 45 -1.76 -8.57 15.46
C ARG A 45 -0.86 -8.93 14.28
N PHE A 46 -0.08 -10.00 14.45
CA PHE A 46 0.58 -10.64 13.31
C PHE A 46 -0.44 -11.42 12.47
N VAL A 47 -0.36 -11.25 11.16
CA VAL A 47 -1.17 -11.97 10.16
C VAL A 47 -0.23 -12.63 9.15
N LYS A 48 -0.49 -13.91 8.81
CA LYS A 48 0.26 -14.57 7.74
C LYS A 48 -0.32 -14.12 6.41
N GLY A 49 0.51 -13.52 5.57
CA GLY A 49 0.05 -12.95 4.31
C GLY A 49 1.18 -12.58 3.39
N LEU A 50 0.81 -11.90 2.32
CA LEU A 50 1.72 -11.32 1.35
C LEU A 50 1.69 -9.80 1.51
N ASN A 51 2.85 -9.19 1.72
CA ASN A 51 2.99 -7.74 1.74
C ASN A 51 3.31 -7.22 0.32
N PHE A 52 2.66 -6.14 -0.08
CA PHE A 52 2.93 -5.46 -1.33
C PHE A 52 2.85 -3.95 -1.15
N VAL A 53 3.70 -3.24 -1.90
CA VAL A 53 3.68 -1.78 -1.99
C VAL A 53 2.99 -1.41 -3.29
N SER A 54 1.94 -0.61 -3.20
CA SER A 54 1.18 -0.11 -4.35
C SER A 54 1.49 1.35 -4.63
N LEU A 55 1.46 1.73 -5.92
CA LEU A 55 1.52 3.11 -6.38
C LEU A 55 0.30 3.42 -7.21
N ARG A 56 -0.41 4.48 -6.81
CA ARG A 56 -1.64 4.94 -7.47
C ARG A 56 -1.56 6.42 -7.77
N TYR A 57 -1.86 6.79 -9.01
CA TYR A 57 -2.01 8.18 -9.42
C TYR A 57 -3.46 8.64 -9.24
N GLN A 58 -3.68 9.80 -8.64
CA GLN A 58 -5.00 10.44 -8.46
C GLN A 58 -4.98 11.87 -8.99
N ALA A 59 -5.91 12.21 -9.88
CA ALA A 59 -6.14 13.58 -10.37
C ALA A 59 -7.63 13.79 -10.64
N GLY A 60 -8.30 14.72 -9.94
CA GLY A 60 -9.76 14.84 -9.99
C GLY A 60 -10.44 13.49 -9.70
N ASP A 61 -11.32 13.02 -10.59
CA ASP A 61 -11.97 11.71 -10.52
C ASP A 61 -11.14 10.55 -11.12
N LEU A 62 -10.02 10.85 -11.79
CA LEU A 62 -9.16 9.84 -12.39
C LEU A 62 -8.30 9.14 -11.33
N ALA A 63 -8.46 7.81 -11.22
CA ALA A 63 -7.64 6.94 -10.40
C ALA A 63 -6.99 5.85 -11.25
N LEU A 64 -5.66 5.87 -11.35
CA LEU A 64 -4.90 4.90 -12.14
C LEU A 64 -3.95 4.08 -11.26
N PRO A 65 -4.02 2.74 -11.30
CA PRO A 65 -2.97 1.91 -10.73
C PRO A 65 -1.71 2.06 -11.61
N VAL A 66 -0.60 2.45 -10.99
CA VAL A 66 0.67 2.68 -11.70
C VAL A 66 1.59 1.49 -11.54
N ALA A 67 1.73 0.99 -10.32
CA ALA A 67 2.57 -0.17 -10.01
C ALA A 67 2.09 -0.91 -8.76
N ALA A 68 2.49 -2.16 -8.65
CA ALA A 68 2.41 -2.94 -7.43
C ALA A 68 3.65 -3.84 -7.37
N GLU A 69 4.38 -3.77 -6.26
CA GLU A 69 5.60 -4.55 -6.03
C GLU A 69 5.40 -5.46 -4.84
N LEU A 70 5.73 -6.74 -5.00
CA LEU A 70 5.68 -7.72 -3.93
C LEU A 70 6.92 -7.59 -3.04
N VAL A 71 6.74 -7.65 -1.73
CA VAL A 71 7.85 -7.66 -0.78
C VAL A 71 8.28 -9.10 -0.53
N VAL A 72 9.57 -9.36 -0.74
CA VAL A 72 10.21 -10.66 -0.51
C VAL A 72 11.05 -10.55 0.76
N GLU A 73 10.71 -11.31 1.80
CA GLU A 73 11.52 -11.42 3.02
C GLU A 73 12.69 -12.39 2.79
N LYS A 74 13.88 -11.81 2.65
CA LYS A 74 15.12 -12.58 2.58
C LYS A 74 15.47 -13.12 3.96
N HIS A 75 15.68 -14.43 4.03
CA HIS A 75 16.17 -15.12 5.22
C HIS A 75 17.68 -14.89 5.40
#